data_AF-A0A8T3VL84-F1
#
_entry.id   AF-A0A8T3VL84-F1
#
_cell.length_a   1.000
_cell.length_b   1.000
_cell.length_c   1.000
_cell.angle_alpha   90.00
_cell.angle_beta   90.00
_cell.angle_gamma   90.00
#
_symmetry.space_group_name_H-M   'P 1'
#
loop_
_entity.id
_entity.type
_entity.pdbx_description
1 polymer ?
#
loop_
_entity_poly.entity_id
_entity_poly.type
_entity_poly.pdbx_seq_one_letter_code
_entity_poly.pdbx_strand_id
1 'polypeptide(L)'
;MASQVGKLIMETILGLITTAFAFVAGLAWNDAIQKLIEEFVGTGSALSSLFTYAIIVTIIAVIVTVLLARFAARMGIELDD
;
A
#
# COMPACT_ATOMS: atom_id res chain seq x y z
N MET A 1 -31.25 0.78 21.03
CA MET A 1 -31.13 1.92 20.11
C MET A 1 -29.82 2.68 20.32
N ALA A 2 -29.58 3.33 21.47
CA ALA A 2 -28.36 4.13 21.71
C ALA A 2 -27.02 3.36 21.55
N SER A 3 -26.97 2.07 21.96
CA SER A 3 -25.78 1.23 21.82
C SER A 3 -25.46 0.82 20.37
N GLN A 4 -26.48 0.70 19.51
CA GLN A 4 -26.28 0.37 18.09
C GLN A 4 -25.73 1.58 17.33
N VAL A 5 -26.21 2.79 17.64
CA VAL A 5 -25.70 4.02 17.07
C VAL A 5 -24.23 4.23 17.45
N GLY A 6 -23.87 4.02 18.72
CA GLY A 6 -22.47 4.11 19.16
C GLY A 6 -21.54 3.11 18.45
N LYS A 7 -22.00 1.86 18.25
CA LYS A 7 -21.25 0.84 17.52
C LYS A 7 -21.02 1.25 16.05
N LEU A 8 -22.06 1.72 15.37
CA LEU A 8 -21.97 2.17 13.97
C LEU A 8 -21.01 3.36 13.81
N ILE A 9 -21.06 4.32 14.75
CA ILE A 9 -20.14 5.46 14.76
C ILE A 9 -18.70 4.99 14.92
N MET A 10 -18.44 4.06 15.85
CA MET A 10 -17.10 3.51 16.06
C MET A 10 -16.59 2.76 14.82
N GLU A 11 -17.40 1.88 14.22
CA GLU A 11 -17.04 1.17 12.99
C GLU A 11 -16.72 2.14 11.84
N THR A 12 -17.51 3.21 11.70
CA THR A 12 -17.28 4.26 10.69
C THR A 12 -15.97 5.00 10.95
N ILE A 13 -15.70 5.42 12.19
CA ILE A 13 -14.47 6.11 12.55
C ILE A 13 -13.25 5.22 12.30
N LEU A 14 -13.31 3.94 12.69
CA LEU A 14 -12.23 2.98 12.44
C LEU A 14 -11.96 2.80 10.95
N GLY A 15 -13.01 2.69 10.12
CA GLY A 15 -12.87 2.61 8.67
C GLY A 15 -12.24 3.86 8.06
N LEU A 16 -12.69 5.05 8.46
CA LEU A 16 -12.15 6.34 8.01
C LEU A 16 -10.67 6.48 8.39
N ILE A 17 -10.32 6.21 9.64
CA ILE A 17 -8.96 6.30 10.15
C ILE A 17 -8.05 5.29 9.44
N THR A 18 -8.49 4.03 9.31
CA THR A 18 -7.71 2.98 8.62
C THR A 18 -7.43 3.37 7.17
N THR A 19 -8.43 3.91 6.47
CA THR A 19 -8.30 4.37 5.08
C THR A 19 -7.33 5.55 4.99
N ALA A 20 -7.45 6.54 5.88
CA ALA A 20 -6.56 7.69 5.92
C ALA A 20 -5.10 7.26 6.18
N PHE A 21 -4.87 6.35 7.12
CA PHE A 21 -3.52 5.84 7.39
C PHE A 21 -2.97 4.99 6.25
N ALA A 22 -3.79 4.16 5.59
CA ALA A 22 -3.37 3.42 4.41
C ALA A 22 -2.92 4.37 3.29
N PHE A 23 -3.63 5.48 3.09
CA PHE A 23 -3.25 6.52 2.13
C PHE A 23 -1.92 7.19 2.49
N VAL A 24 -1.77 7.64 3.75
CA VAL A 24 -0.52 8.25 4.24
C VAL A 24 0.66 7.29 4.12
N ALA A 25 0.46 6.01 4.45
CA ALA A 25 1.48 4.98 4.29
C ALA A 25 1.86 4.83 2.81
N GLY A 26 0.88 4.73 1.90
CA GLY A 26 1.14 4.64 0.46
C GLY A 26 1.99 5.80 -0.06
N LEU A 27 1.68 7.03 0.36
CA LEU A 27 2.47 8.22 0.01
C LEU A 27 3.89 8.18 0.58
N ALA A 28 4.04 7.79 1.85
CA ALA A 28 5.35 7.71 2.49
C ALA A 28 6.27 6.67 1.82
N TRP A 29 5.72 5.51 1.42
CA TRP A 29 6.49 4.49 0.69
C TRP A 29 6.84 4.94 -0.73
N ASN A 30 5.94 5.63 -1.43
CA ASN A 30 6.24 6.25 -2.73
C ASN A 30 7.45 7.19 -2.61
N ASP A 31 7.42 8.13 -1.67
CA ASP A 31 8.49 9.12 -1.49
C ASP A 31 9.81 8.47 -1.04
N ALA A 32 9.75 7.47 -0.16
CA ALA A 32 10.93 6.75 0.30
C ALA A 32 11.63 6.00 -0.85
N ILE A 33 10.88 5.32 -1.72
CA ILE A 33 11.44 4.60 -2.86
C ILE A 33 12.07 5.59 -3.86
N GLN A 34 11.41 6.71 -4.14
CA GLN A 34 11.95 7.74 -5.04
C GLN A 34 13.30 8.28 -4.53
N LYS A 35 13.36 8.69 -3.25
CA LYS A 35 14.61 9.18 -2.64
C LYS A 35 15.70 8.12 -2.61
N LEU A 36 15.34 6.86 -2.36
CA LEU A 36 16.28 5.74 -2.41
C LEU A 36 16.88 5.61 -3.82
N ILE A 37 16.05 5.67 -4.86
CA ILE A 37 16.53 5.57 -6.25
C ILE A 37 17.42 6.76 -6.61
N GLU A 38 17.05 7.97 -6.21
CA GLU A 38 17.86 9.18 -6.41
C GLU A 38 19.25 9.02 -5.79
N GLU A 39 19.32 8.50 -4.56
CA GLU A 39 20.58 8.28 -3.84
C GLU A 39 21.47 7.21 -4.50
N PHE A 40 20.88 6.06 -4.89
CA PHE A 40 21.66 4.90 -5.36
C PHE A 40 21.92 4.85 -6.87
N VAL A 41 21.04 5.42 -7.70
CA VAL A 41 21.15 5.39 -9.17
C VAL A 41 21.76 6.69 -9.72
N GLY A 42 21.75 7.76 -8.92
CA GLY A 42 22.23 9.09 -9.29
C GLY A 42 21.26 9.83 -10.21
N THR A 43 21.48 11.14 -10.38
CA THR A 43 20.65 12.05 -11.19
C THR A 43 20.84 11.89 -12.71
N GLY A 44 21.23 10.70 -13.18
CA GLY A 44 21.32 10.41 -14.61
C GLY A 44 19.94 10.54 -15.26
N SER A 45 19.86 11.29 -16.37
CA SER A 45 18.67 11.75 -17.12
C SER A 45 17.31 11.43 -16.48
N ALA A 46 16.51 12.44 -16.14
CA ALA A 46 15.21 12.28 -15.46
C ALA A 46 14.33 11.12 -15.97
N LEU A 47 14.46 10.74 -17.25
CA LEU A 47 13.78 9.59 -17.82
C LEU A 47 14.28 8.22 -17.30
N SER A 48 15.59 8.00 -17.18
CA SER A 48 16.16 6.73 -16.68
C SER A 48 15.83 6.47 -15.21
N SER A 49 15.79 7.51 -14.37
CA SER A 49 15.37 7.37 -12.97
C SER A 49 13.88 7.04 -12.86
N LEU A 50 13.02 7.68 -13.66
CA LEU A 50 11.57 7.39 -13.71
C LEU A 50 11.27 5.95 -14.17
N PHE A 51 11.97 5.46 -15.20
CA PHE A 51 11.82 4.07 -15.64
C PHE A 51 12.30 3.07 -14.58
N THR A 52 13.41 3.37 -13.91
CA THR A 52 13.93 2.53 -12.81
C THR A 52 12.92 2.46 -11.66
N TYR A 53 12.36 3.60 -11.27
CA TYR A 53 11.28 3.70 -10.29
C TYR A 53 10.07 2.86 -10.68
N ALA A 54 9.54 3.03 -11.89
CA ALA A 54 8.35 2.32 -12.35
C ALA A 54 8.54 0.78 -12.33
N ILE A 55 9.70 0.30 -12.78
CA ILE A 55 10.02 -1.12 -12.80
C ILE A 55 10.10 -1.68 -11.38
N ILE A 56 10.85 -1.01 -10.48
CA ILE A 56 11.04 -1.45 -9.10
C ILE A 56 9.70 -1.51 -8.36
N VAL A 57 8.90 -0.44 -8.43
CA VAL A 57 7.60 -0.39 -7.74
C VAL A 57 6.66 -1.46 -8.27
N THR A 58 6.66 -1.73 -9.58
CA THR A 58 5.83 -2.80 -10.16
C THR A 58 6.25 -4.18 -9.66
N ILE A 59 7.55 -4.47 -9.61
CA ILE A 59 8.06 -5.74 -9.08
C ILE A 59 7.65 -5.90 -7.61
N ILE A 60 7.85 -4.87 -6.79
CA ILE A 60 7.47 -4.89 -5.37
C ILE A 60 5.97 -5.11 -5.21
N ALA A 61 5.14 -4.37 -5.97
CA ALA A 61 3.69 -4.50 -5.91
C ALA A 61 3.23 -5.92 -6.26
N VAL A 62 3.76 -6.52 -7.33
CA VAL A 62 3.44 -7.90 -7.71
C VAL A 62 3.84 -8.89 -6.60
N ILE A 63 5.05 -8.76 -6.05
CA ILE A 63 5.52 -9.64 -4.97
C ILE A 63 4.60 -9.53 -3.76
N VAL A 64 4.32 -8.31 -3.29
CA VAL A 64 3.47 -8.08 -2.12
C VAL A 64 2.07 -8.62 -2.34
N THR A 65 1.45 -8.36 -3.51
CA THR A 65 0.12 -8.88 -3.83
C THR A 65 0.08 -10.41 -3.85
N VAL A 66 1.10 -11.06 -4.44
CA VAL A 66 1.18 -12.55 -4.45
C VAL A 66 1.38 -13.10 -3.04
N LEU A 67 2.20 -12.46 -2.20
CA LEU A 67 2.42 -12.89 -0.82
C LEU A 67 1.13 -12.75 0.01
N LEU A 68 0.42 -11.64 -0.14
CA LEU A 68 -0.86 -11.42 0.53
C LEU A 68 -1.92 -12.44 0.06
N ALA A 69 -2.02 -12.71 -1.24
CA ALA A 69 -2.94 -13.72 -1.77
C ALA A 69 -2.64 -15.11 -1.21
N ARG A 70 -1.35 -15.50 -1.14
CA ARG A 70 -0.93 -16.77 -0.52
C ARG A 70 -1.22 -16.83 0.98
N PHE A 71 -1.05 -15.71 1.68
CA PHE A 71 -1.35 -15.63 3.10
C PHE A 71 -2.85 -15.77 3.38
N ALA A 72 -3.70 -15.09 2.60
CA ALA A 72 -5.15 -15.23 2.66
C ALA A 72 -5.61 -16.68 2.43
N ALA A 73 -5.06 -17.32 1.38
CA ALA A 73 -5.36 -18.72 1.07
C ALA A 73 -4.99 -19.69 2.21
N ARG A 74 -3.87 -19.45 2.91
CA ARG A 74 -3.48 -20.26 4.08
C ARG A 74 -4.40 -20.10 5.29
N MET A 75 -5.08 -18.96 5.39
CA MET A 75 -6.04 -18.70 6.47
C MET A 75 -7.45 -19.22 6.14
N GLY A 76 -7.65 -19.87 4.99
CA GLY A 76 -8.98 -20.33 4.55
C GLY A 76 -9.92 -19.18 4.18
N ILE A 77 -9.37 -17.99 3.92
CA ILE A 77 -10.14 -16.88 3.37
C ILE A 77 -10.28 -17.13 1.87
N GLU A 78 -11.47 -17.55 1.46
CA GLU A 78 -11.85 -17.58 0.05
C GLU A 78 -11.87 -16.12 -0.42
N LEU A 79 -11.00 -15.80 -1.37
CA LEU A 79 -11.08 -14.55 -2.09
C LEU A 79 -12.26 -14.74 -3.05
N ASP A 80 -13.44 -14.23 -2.72
CA ASP A 80 -14.56 -14.20 -3.65
C ASP A 80 -14.07 -13.53 -4.95
N ASP A 81 -14.14 -14.27 -6.07
CA ASP A 81 -13.71 -13.85 -7.41
C ASP A 81 -14.45 -12.60 -7.92
#